data_AF-A0A2N9MXJ6-F1
#
_entry.id   AF-A0A2N9MXJ6-F1
#
_cell.length_a   1.000
_cell.length_b   1.000
_cell.length_c   1.000
_cell.angle_alpha   90.00
_cell.angle_beta   90.00
_cell.angle_gamma   90.00
#
_symmetry.space_group_name_H-M   'P 1'
#
loop_
_entity.id
_entity.type
_entity.pdbx_description
1 polymer ?
#
loop_
_entity_poly.entity_id
_entity_poly.type
_entity_poly.pdbx_seq_one_letter_code
_entity_poly.pdbx_strand_id
1 'polypeptide(L)'
;MTTPLTKAFRDSLRSVKDMSGLAAPWNRAANASYRAANQILAAKGTVTISGDEMAASGIDKGKLEAILTENHLRAGAAKEGGKAIKPLRVGLYRPWTASMDEGWTRWILEQYQFPFTNLYNADILGGHLHEHYDTIVIPDIGERQILDGFRPGTIPQRYAGGLGEEGVQELRDFVSEGGTLVAFNAASLFAINQFKLPIANALAGLRADQFFCSGCLLTVHIEDEKNPLTAGLAADTIVMFERGAAFDTKTDFKGKVLARYPKERSPLASGYLAGPDRIEGKAAAVQADYGKGRIVLLGFKPQWRGQSHAAYKFFFNAFYGE
;
A
#
# COMPACT_ATOMS: atom_id res chain seq x y z
N MET A 1 -33.77 -26.87 9.75
CA MET A 1 -34.55 -25.62 9.64
C MET A 1 -33.57 -24.53 9.20
N THR A 2 -33.62 -24.14 7.93
CA THR A 2 -32.77 -23.08 7.39
C THR A 2 -33.33 -21.74 7.83
N THR A 3 -32.52 -20.95 8.51
CA THR A 3 -32.89 -19.58 8.90
C THR A 3 -33.26 -18.80 7.64
N PRO A 4 -34.50 -18.28 7.54
CA PRO A 4 -34.91 -17.55 6.36
C PRO A 4 -34.04 -16.30 6.22
N LEU A 5 -33.61 -16.03 4.99
CA LEU A 5 -32.78 -14.88 4.65
C LEU A 5 -33.43 -13.59 5.19
N THR A 6 -32.62 -12.74 5.81
CA THR A 6 -33.10 -11.46 6.33
C THR A 6 -33.71 -10.64 5.19
N LYS A 7 -34.68 -9.80 5.51
CA LYS A 7 -35.31 -8.91 4.52
C LYS A 7 -34.24 -8.03 3.83
N ALA A 8 -33.28 -7.52 4.60
CA ALA A 8 -32.15 -6.75 4.08
C ALA A 8 -31.33 -7.52 3.03
N PHE A 9 -31.03 -8.81 3.28
CA PHE A 9 -30.29 -9.63 2.32
C PHE A 9 -31.12 -9.98 1.07
N ARG A 10 -32.43 -10.20 1.21
CA ARG A 10 -33.30 -10.42 0.05
C ARG A 10 -33.47 -9.15 -0.80
N ASP A 11 -33.51 -7.99 -0.16
CA ASP A 11 -33.59 -6.72 -0.86
C ASP A 11 -32.26 -6.32 -1.53
N SER A 12 -31.11 -6.79 -1.02
CA SER A 12 -29.81 -6.62 -1.70
C SER A 12 -29.61 -7.52 -2.92
N LEU A 13 -30.48 -8.51 -3.14
CA LEU A 13 -30.40 -9.47 -4.26
C LEU A 13 -31.30 -9.10 -5.46
N ARG A 14 -31.97 -7.95 -5.44
CA ARG A 14 -32.78 -7.53 -6.59
C ARG A 14 -31.87 -7.00 -7.70
N SER A 15 -32.07 -7.51 -8.92
CA SER A 15 -31.43 -6.94 -10.11
C SER A 15 -31.84 -5.48 -10.29
N VAL A 16 -30.83 -4.62 -10.42
CA VAL A 16 -31.01 -3.19 -10.69
C VAL A 16 -31.56 -3.04 -12.12
N LYS A 17 -32.76 -2.44 -12.24
CA LYS A 17 -33.52 -2.35 -13.51
C LYS A 17 -33.10 -1.19 -14.41
N ASP A 18 -32.25 -0.27 -13.93
CA ASP A 18 -31.69 0.85 -14.69
C ASP A 18 -30.43 1.38 -13.99
N MET A 19 -29.37 1.67 -14.74
CA MET A 19 -28.11 2.25 -14.24
C MET A 19 -27.96 3.75 -14.56
N SER A 20 -29.02 4.40 -15.05
CA SER A 20 -29.05 5.85 -15.16
C SER A 20 -29.18 6.48 -13.77
N GLY A 21 -28.10 7.09 -13.25
CA GLY A 21 -28.20 7.99 -12.10
C GLY A 21 -27.47 7.61 -10.80
N LEU A 22 -26.60 6.60 -10.77
CA LEU A 22 -25.58 6.51 -9.72
C LEU A 22 -24.23 6.99 -10.27
N ALA A 23 -24.01 8.30 -10.13
CA ALA A 23 -22.73 8.96 -10.29
C ALA A 23 -22.18 9.24 -8.89
N ALA A 24 -21.04 8.65 -8.52
CA ALA A 24 -20.19 9.35 -7.56
C ALA A 24 -19.36 10.36 -8.38
N PRO A 25 -19.13 11.60 -7.91
CA PRO A 25 -17.89 12.28 -8.28
C PRO A 25 -16.74 11.30 -7.97
N TRP A 26 -15.73 11.20 -8.83
CA TRP A 26 -14.62 10.28 -8.57
C TRP A 26 -14.03 10.49 -7.16
N ASN A 27 -13.98 9.40 -6.40
CA ASN A 27 -13.72 9.41 -4.98
C ASN A 27 -12.49 8.55 -4.69
N ARG A 28 -11.71 8.89 -3.66
CA ARG A 28 -10.54 8.12 -3.20
C ARG A 28 -10.86 6.67 -2.84
N ALA A 29 -12.12 6.32 -2.62
CA ALA A 29 -12.57 4.95 -2.44
C ALA A 29 -12.56 4.11 -3.73
N ALA A 30 -12.64 4.72 -4.92
CA ALA A 30 -12.57 4.03 -6.19
C ALA A 30 -11.13 4.03 -6.74
N ASN A 31 -10.58 2.85 -7.07
CA ASN A 31 -9.23 2.77 -7.64
C ASN A 31 -9.14 3.47 -9.00
N ALA A 32 -10.22 3.46 -9.79
CA ALA A 32 -10.31 4.15 -11.07
C ALA A 32 -10.03 5.66 -10.94
N SER A 33 -10.36 6.27 -9.81
CA SER A 33 -10.07 7.68 -9.54
C SER A 33 -8.57 7.97 -9.55
N TYR A 34 -7.73 7.04 -9.08
CA TYR A 34 -6.27 7.21 -9.06
C TYR A 34 -5.69 7.18 -10.48
N ARG A 35 -6.17 6.25 -11.32
CA ARG A 35 -5.76 6.17 -12.72
C ARG A 35 -6.10 7.45 -13.47
N ALA A 36 -7.33 7.92 -13.28
CA ALA A 36 -7.81 9.14 -13.91
C ALA A 36 -7.07 10.40 -13.40
N ALA A 37 -6.78 10.47 -12.08
CA ALA A 37 -5.95 11.53 -11.51
C ALA A 37 -4.55 11.56 -12.14
N ASN A 38 -3.90 10.40 -12.28
CA ASN A 38 -2.59 10.29 -12.93
C ASN A 38 -2.62 10.73 -14.41
N GLN A 39 -3.66 10.34 -15.16
CA GLN A 39 -3.85 10.79 -16.55
C GLN A 39 -3.96 12.31 -16.66
N ILE A 40 -4.64 12.95 -15.70
CA ILE A 40 -4.85 14.40 -15.71
C ILE A 40 -3.59 15.14 -15.34
N LEU A 41 -2.87 14.68 -14.31
CA LEU A 41 -1.58 15.23 -13.92
C LEU A 41 -0.58 15.10 -15.08
N ALA A 42 -0.57 13.97 -15.79
CA ALA A 42 0.25 13.77 -16.98
C ALA A 42 -0.14 14.70 -18.14
N ALA A 43 -1.44 15.04 -18.26
CA ALA A 43 -1.94 16.03 -19.21
C ALA A 43 -1.72 17.49 -18.76
N LYS A 44 -0.96 17.72 -17.68
CA LYS A 44 -0.70 19.04 -17.05
C LYS A 44 -1.95 19.72 -16.49
N GLY A 45 -3.01 18.95 -16.23
CA GLY A 45 -4.15 19.40 -15.44
C GLY A 45 -3.84 19.39 -13.95
N THR A 46 -4.72 20.01 -13.17
CA THR A 46 -4.63 20.07 -11.71
C THR A 46 -5.65 19.12 -11.10
N VAL A 47 -5.23 18.30 -10.15
CA VAL A 47 -6.13 17.50 -9.31
C VAL A 47 -6.12 18.07 -7.90
N THR A 48 -7.30 18.19 -7.29
CA THR A 48 -7.48 18.62 -5.89
C THR A 48 -8.23 17.57 -5.10
N ILE A 49 -7.95 17.48 -3.80
CA ILE A 49 -8.60 16.55 -2.87
C ILE A 49 -9.25 17.33 -1.72
N SER A 50 -10.51 17.04 -1.43
CA SER A 50 -11.23 17.52 -0.25
C SER A 50 -11.88 16.34 0.48
N GLY A 51 -11.24 15.87 1.55
CA GLY A 51 -11.59 14.59 2.17
C GLY A 51 -11.33 13.43 1.20
N ASP A 52 -12.36 12.68 0.86
CA ASP A 52 -12.28 11.61 -0.14
C ASP A 52 -12.69 12.03 -1.55
N GLU A 53 -13.20 13.25 -1.74
CA GLU A 53 -13.58 13.74 -3.07
C GLU A 53 -12.38 14.27 -3.83
N MET A 54 -12.26 13.88 -5.09
CA MET A 54 -11.30 14.46 -6.03
C MET A 54 -12.01 15.42 -6.99
N ALA A 55 -11.29 16.42 -7.47
CA ALA A 55 -11.75 17.31 -8.53
C ALA A 55 -10.59 17.67 -9.47
N ALA A 56 -10.91 17.91 -10.74
CA ALA A 56 -9.93 18.33 -11.74
C ALA A 56 -10.23 19.72 -12.29
N SER A 57 -9.18 20.46 -12.60
CA SER A 57 -9.23 21.78 -13.25
C SER A 57 -7.98 21.97 -14.13
N GLY A 58 -7.90 23.08 -14.87
CA GLY A 58 -6.72 23.40 -15.67
C GLY A 58 -6.45 22.45 -16.84
N ILE A 59 -7.48 21.71 -17.29
CA ILE A 59 -7.42 20.76 -18.40
C ILE A 59 -8.54 21.06 -19.40
N ASP A 60 -8.30 20.78 -20.68
CA ASP A 60 -9.32 20.88 -21.73
C ASP A 60 -10.55 20.00 -21.39
N LYS A 61 -11.74 20.54 -21.64
CA LYS A 61 -13.00 19.89 -21.29
C LYS A 61 -13.18 18.55 -22.01
N GLY A 62 -12.90 18.49 -23.31
CA GLY A 62 -13.04 17.27 -24.10
C GLY A 62 -12.07 16.18 -23.65
N LYS A 63 -10.82 16.57 -23.33
CA LYS A 63 -9.83 15.64 -22.74
C LYS A 63 -10.27 15.12 -21.36
N LEU A 64 -10.77 15.99 -20.49
CA LEU A 64 -11.27 15.59 -19.18
C LEU A 64 -12.44 14.62 -19.30
N GLU A 65 -13.41 14.91 -20.18
CA GLU A 65 -14.54 14.02 -20.46
C GLU A 65 -14.07 12.65 -20.96
N ALA A 66 -13.12 12.61 -21.90
CA ALA A 66 -12.55 11.37 -22.40
C ALA A 66 -11.88 10.53 -21.29
N ILE A 67 -11.07 11.16 -20.43
CA ILE A 67 -10.43 10.51 -19.28
C ILE A 67 -11.46 9.94 -18.31
N LEU A 68 -12.49 10.73 -17.97
CA LEU A 68 -13.54 10.29 -17.07
C LEU A 68 -14.33 9.11 -17.66
N THR A 69 -14.72 9.19 -18.93
CA THR A 69 -15.41 8.11 -19.65
C THR A 69 -14.58 6.83 -19.71
N GLU A 70 -13.28 6.93 -20.04
CA GLU A 70 -12.36 5.78 -20.09
C GLU A 70 -12.29 5.03 -18.75
N ASN A 71 -12.37 5.77 -17.63
CA ASN A 71 -12.29 5.18 -16.29
C ASN A 71 -13.66 4.87 -15.68
N HIS A 72 -14.74 5.00 -16.47
CA HIS A 72 -16.12 4.84 -16.00
C HIS A 72 -16.48 5.76 -14.83
N LEU A 73 -15.92 6.96 -14.84
CA LEU A 73 -16.16 8.02 -13.86
C LEU A 73 -17.07 9.09 -14.47
N ARG A 74 -17.71 9.88 -13.62
CA ARG A 74 -18.56 10.99 -14.04
C ARG A 74 -18.05 12.28 -13.40
N ALA A 75 -18.15 13.37 -14.16
CA ALA A 75 -17.89 14.69 -13.62
C ALA A 75 -18.97 15.03 -12.57
N GLY A 76 -18.56 15.69 -11.49
CA GLY A 76 -19.45 16.22 -10.46
C GLY A 76 -19.00 17.63 -10.06
N ALA A 77 -19.83 18.31 -9.29
CA ALA A 77 -19.44 19.59 -8.69
C ALA A 77 -18.32 19.35 -7.65
N ALA A 78 -17.23 20.11 -7.75
CA ALA A 78 -16.14 20.05 -6.78
C ALA A 78 -16.56 20.73 -5.48
N LYS A 79 -16.22 20.15 -4.32
CA LYS A 79 -16.25 20.89 -3.06
C LYS A 79 -15.18 21.99 -3.06
N GLU A 80 -15.56 23.16 -2.59
CA GLU A 80 -14.61 24.25 -2.33
C GLU A 80 -13.61 23.84 -1.24
N GLY A 81 -12.38 24.37 -1.31
CA GLY A 81 -11.34 24.12 -0.30
C GLY A 81 -10.49 22.86 -0.50
N GLY A 82 -10.58 22.20 -1.66
CA GLY A 82 -9.70 21.07 -1.99
C GLY A 82 -8.23 21.49 -2.12
N LYS A 83 -7.32 20.66 -1.60
CA LYS A 83 -5.87 20.85 -1.72
C LYS A 83 -5.37 20.25 -3.02
N ALA A 84 -4.56 21.00 -3.77
CA ALA A 84 -3.90 20.47 -4.96
C ALA A 84 -2.95 19.33 -4.58
N ILE A 85 -2.94 18.27 -5.39
CA ILE A 85 -1.97 17.18 -5.25
C ILE A 85 -0.99 17.21 -6.40
N LYS A 86 0.22 16.72 -6.13
CA LYS A 86 1.26 16.48 -7.13
C LYS A 86 1.70 15.01 -7.10
N PRO A 87 2.04 14.42 -8.25
CA PRO A 87 2.64 13.10 -8.25
C PRO A 87 4.02 13.18 -7.59
N LEU A 88 4.30 12.21 -6.73
CA LEU A 88 5.61 12.05 -6.12
C LEU A 88 6.57 11.28 -7.04
N ARG A 89 7.87 11.48 -6.85
CA ARG A 89 8.93 10.73 -7.53
C ARG A 89 9.06 9.37 -6.85
N VAL A 90 8.43 8.35 -7.43
CA VAL A 90 8.38 7.01 -6.84
C VAL A 90 9.52 6.13 -7.37
N GLY A 91 10.28 5.55 -6.45
CA GLY A 91 11.21 4.47 -6.71
C GLY A 91 10.63 3.10 -6.33
N LEU A 92 10.65 2.13 -7.24
CA LEU A 92 10.26 0.74 -6.96
C LEU A 92 11.51 -0.12 -6.88
N TYR A 93 11.84 -0.64 -5.69
CA TYR A 93 12.99 -1.51 -5.52
C TYR A 93 12.81 -2.82 -6.28
N ARG A 94 13.77 -3.09 -7.16
CA ARG A 94 13.85 -4.26 -8.02
C ARG A 94 15.23 -4.91 -7.87
N PRO A 95 15.35 -5.96 -7.05
CA PRO A 95 16.62 -6.67 -6.94
C PRO A 95 16.91 -7.45 -8.23
N TRP A 96 18.17 -7.83 -8.42
CA TRP A 96 18.56 -8.72 -9.52
C TRP A 96 18.05 -10.15 -9.33
N THR A 97 17.84 -10.57 -8.09
CA THR A 97 17.13 -11.81 -7.76
C THR A 97 15.67 -11.70 -8.18
N ALA A 98 15.08 -12.76 -8.73
CA ALA A 98 13.67 -12.74 -9.13
C ALA A 98 12.74 -12.48 -7.92
N SER A 99 11.80 -11.55 -8.08
CA SER A 99 10.68 -11.34 -7.16
C SER A 99 9.38 -11.29 -7.96
N MET A 100 8.50 -12.26 -7.71
CA MET A 100 7.17 -12.27 -8.33
C MET A 100 6.32 -11.10 -7.81
N ASP A 101 6.47 -10.74 -6.54
CA ASP A 101 5.70 -9.67 -5.91
C ASP A 101 6.10 -8.29 -6.47
N GLU A 102 7.38 -8.07 -6.77
CA GLU A 102 7.83 -6.88 -7.49
C GLU A 102 7.15 -6.77 -8.85
N GLY A 103 7.14 -7.85 -9.64
CA GLY A 103 6.52 -7.84 -10.97
C GLY A 103 5.04 -7.48 -10.93
N TRP A 104 4.30 -8.00 -9.96
CA TRP A 104 2.89 -7.63 -9.77
C TRP A 104 2.71 -6.20 -9.25
N THR A 105 3.58 -5.75 -8.34
CA THR A 105 3.57 -4.36 -7.85
C THR A 105 3.80 -3.39 -9.01
N ARG A 106 4.82 -3.65 -9.83
CA ARG A 106 5.11 -2.90 -11.05
C ARG A 106 3.95 -2.88 -12.02
N TRP A 107 3.37 -4.05 -12.29
CA TRP A 107 2.19 -4.17 -13.17
C TRP A 107 1.04 -3.30 -12.66
N ILE A 108 0.75 -3.29 -11.35
CA ILE A 108 -0.27 -2.41 -10.78
C ILE A 108 0.07 -0.93 -10.94
N LEU A 109 1.32 -0.51 -10.70
CA LEU A 109 1.72 0.88 -10.94
C LEU A 109 1.50 1.28 -12.41
N GLU A 110 1.84 0.40 -13.35
CA GLU A 110 1.60 0.60 -14.79
C GLU A 110 0.09 0.67 -15.12
N GLN A 111 -0.74 -0.24 -14.60
CA GLN A 111 -2.18 -0.24 -14.86
C GLN A 111 -2.86 1.04 -14.39
N TYR A 112 -2.43 1.59 -13.25
CA TYR A 112 -2.95 2.82 -12.68
C TYR A 112 -2.16 4.07 -13.08
N GLN A 113 -1.19 3.92 -14.00
CA GLN A 113 -0.38 5.00 -14.58
C GLN A 113 0.35 5.86 -13.55
N PHE A 114 0.77 5.28 -12.43
CA PHE A 114 1.67 5.98 -11.53
C PHE A 114 3.03 6.14 -12.21
N PRO A 115 3.63 7.35 -12.21
CA PRO A 115 5.01 7.51 -12.64
C PRO A 115 5.93 6.87 -11.60
N PHE A 116 6.81 5.96 -12.03
CA PHE A 116 7.80 5.35 -11.16
C PHE A 116 9.10 5.03 -11.91
N THR A 117 10.18 4.86 -11.16
CA THR A 117 11.48 4.39 -11.64
C THR A 117 11.83 3.07 -10.96
N ASN A 118 12.34 2.10 -11.72
CA ASN A 118 12.90 0.89 -11.12
C ASN A 118 14.23 1.23 -10.44
N LEU A 119 14.38 0.84 -9.17
CA LEU A 119 15.61 1.00 -8.39
C LEU A 119 16.30 -0.35 -8.24
N TYR A 120 17.43 -0.50 -8.90
CA TYR A 120 18.33 -1.63 -8.67
C TYR A 120 19.31 -1.30 -7.56
N ASN A 121 20.07 -2.32 -7.12
CA ASN A 121 21.04 -2.17 -6.04
C ASN A 121 22.02 -1.01 -6.26
N ALA A 122 22.52 -0.84 -7.50
CA ALA A 122 23.46 0.22 -7.84
C ALA A 122 22.85 1.63 -7.74
N ASP A 123 21.55 1.76 -8.00
CA ASP A 123 20.85 3.05 -7.87
C ASP A 123 20.72 3.44 -6.40
N ILE A 124 20.46 2.46 -5.52
CA ILE A 124 20.42 2.69 -4.06
C ILE A 124 21.82 2.98 -3.51
N LEU A 125 22.82 2.18 -3.88
CA LEU A 125 24.20 2.34 -3.44
C LEU A 125 24.87 3.61 -3.98
N GLY A 126 24.34 4.18 -5.06
CA GLY A 126 24.76 5.48 -5.58
C GLY A 126 24.40 6.66 -4.67
N GLY A 127 23.52 6.45 -3.70
CA GLY A 127 23.10 7.45 -2.71
C GLY A 127 22.27 8.59 -3.30
N HIS A 128 22.22 9.72 -2.59
CA HIS A 128 21.47 10.92 -2.98
C HIS A 128 19.99 10.66 -3.28
N LEU A 129 19.40 9.67 -2.62
CA LEU A 129 18.08 9.17 -2.98
C LEU A 129 16.98 10.21 -2.85
N HIS A 130 17.06 11.12 -1.88
CA HIS A 130 16.05 12.16 -1.68
C HIS A 130 16.09 13.24 -2.78
N GLU A 131 17.22 13.38 -3.49
CA GLU A 131 17.33 14.25 -4.66
C GLU A 131 16.59 13.70 -5.87
N HIS A 132 16.28 12.40 -5.89
CA HIS A 132 15.65 11.73 -7.02
C HIS A 132 14.26 11.17 -6.71
N TYR A 133 13.99 10.84 -5.45
CA TYR A 133 12.78 10.15 -5.02
C TYR A 133 12.17 10.85 -3.82
N ASP A 134 10.84 10.78 -3.71
CA ASP A 134 10.09 11.19 -2.52
C ASP A 134 9.57 9.96 -1.77
N THR A 135 9.25 8.89 -2.51
CA THR A 135 8.76 7.61 -1.96
C THR A 135 9.52 6.45 -2.58
N ILE A 136 10.04 5.54 -1.75
CA ILE A 136 10.62 4.26 -2.18
C ILE A 136 9.72 3.12 -1.71
N VAL A 137 9.38 2.21 -2.61
CA VAL A 137 8.58 1.01 -2.32
C VAL A 137 9.48 -0.22 -2.37
N ILE A 138 9.46 -1.02 -1.31
CA ILE A 138 10.06 -2.35 -1.26
C ILE A 138 8.93 -3.40 -1.22
N PRO A 139 8.70 -4.13 -2.33
CA PRO A 139 7.71 -5.20 -2.41
C PRO A 139 8.00 -6.36 -1.44
N ASP A 140 7.14 -7.39 -1.42
CA ASP A 140 7.37 -8.55 -0.55
C ASP A 140 8.63 -9.33 -0.96
N ILE A 141 9.75 -8.98 -0.34
CA ILE A 141 11.08 -9.52 -0.56
C ILE A 141 11.69 -9.75 0.82
N GLY A 142 12.25 -10.95 1.04
CA GLY A 142 12.85 -11.30 2.32
C GLY A 142 14.11 -10.49 2.61
N GLU A 143 14.35 -10.15 3.88
CA GLU A 143 15.52 -9.39 4.33
C GLU A 143 16.84 -9.91 3.78
N ARG A 144 17.08 -11.23 3.87
CA ARG A 144 18.30 -11.83 3.33
C ARG A 144 18.46 -11.62 1.83
N GLN A 145 17.37 -11.70 1.08
CA GLN A 145 17.40 -11.48 -0.37
C GLN A 145 17.68 -10.01 -0.70
N ILE A 146 17.16 -9.07 0.10
CA ILE A 146 17.45 -7.64 -0.03
C ILE A 146 18.92 -7.35 0.26
N LEU A 147 19.47 -7.91 1.35
CA LEU A 147 20.83 -7.64 1.82
C LEU A 147 21.90 -8.35 0.99
N ASP A 148 21.71 -9.65 0.72
CA ASP A 148 22.74 -10.51 0.14
C ASP A 148 22.62 -10.63 -1.38
N GLY A 149 21.40 -10.58 -1.91
CA GLY A 149 21.09 -10.84 -3.32
C GLY A 149 21.71 -12.15 -3.85
N PHE A 150 22.25 -12.13 -5.06
CA PHE A 150 22.98 -13.28 -5.61
C PHE A 150 24.39 -13.37 -5.03
N ARG A 151 24.84 -14.58 -4.69
CA ARG A 151 26.19 -14.80 -4.19
C ARG A 151 27.24 -14.33 -5.23
N PRO A 152 28.23 -13.51 -4.84
CA PRO A 152 29.34 -13.17 -5.71
C PRO A 152 30.03 -14.40 -6.30
N GLY A 153 30.32 -14.36 -7.61
CA GLY A 153 30.96 -15.46 -8.35
C GLY A 153 29.99 -16.51 -8.94
N THR A 154 28.68 -16.44 -8.68
CA THR A 154 27.70 -17.35 -9.31
C THR A 154 26.98 -16.74 -10.52
N ILE A 155 27.10 -15.42 -10.72
CA ILE A 155 26.49 -14.63 -11.79
C ILE A 155 27.46 -13.48 -12.16
N PRO A 156 27.39 -12.85 -13.36
CA PRO A 156 28.21 -11.68 -13.66
C PRO A 156 28.14 -10.61 -12.56
N GLN A 157 29.30 -10.02 -12.22
CA GLN A 157 29.48 -9.16 -11.04
C GLN A 157 28.45 -8.03 -10.92
N ARG A 158 28.06 -7.43 -12.04
CA ARG A 158 27.04 -6.36 -12.10
C ARG A 158 25.65 -6.76 -11.60
N TYR A 159 25.37 -8.05 -11.47
CA TYR A 159 24.10 -8.61 -10.97
C TYR A 159 24.25 -9.34 -9.63
N ALA A 160 25.47 -9.45 -9.10
CA ALA A 160 25.74 -10.09 -7.83
C ALA A 160 25.57 -9.11 -6.66
N GLY A 161 25.40 -9.64 -5.46
CA GLY A 161 25.18 -8.86 -4.24
C GLY A 161 23.76 -8.36 -4.06
N GLY A 162 23.48 -7.85 -2.86
CA GLY A 162 22.28 -7.10 -2.50
C GLY A 162 22.66 -5.68 -2.10
N LEU A 163 21.88 -5.10 -1.19
CA LEU A 163 22.15 -3.76 -0.67
C LEU A 163 23.29 -3.73 0.36
N GLY A 164 23.49 -4.82 1.11
CA GLY A 164 24.40 -4.82 2.26
C GLY A 164 24.09 -3.71 3.29
N GLU A 165 25.04 -3.45 4.18
CA GLU A 165 24.90 -2.36 5.17
C GLU A 165 24.97 -0.98 4.53
N GLU A 166 25.77 -0.81 3.47
CA GLU A 166 25.91 0.45 2.74
C GLU A 166 24.57 0.90 2.14
N GLY A 167 23.88 0.02 1.41
CA GLY A 167 22.57 0.37 0.84
C GLY A 167 21.48 0.54 1.91
N VAL A 168 21.59 -0.15 3.06
CA VAL A 168 20.72 0.12 4.21
C VAL A 168 20.98 1.52 4.76
N GLN A 169 22.23 1.94 4.87
CA GLN A 169 22.58 3.29 5.32
C GLN A 169 22.01 4.35 4.38
N GLU A 170 22.13 4.17 3.05
CA GLU A 170 21.52 5.08 2.08
C GLU A 170 19.99 5.17 2.23
N LEU A 171 19.30 4.05 2.50
CA LEU A 171 17.87 4.05 2.80
C LEU A 171 17.54 4.75 4.13
N ARG A 172 18.40 4.63 5.15
CA ARG A 172 18.24 5.36 6.42
C ARG A 172 18.39 6.86 6.23
N ASP A 173 19.35 7.29 5.43
CA ASP A 173 19.60 8.70 5.14
C ASP A 173 18.44 9.28 4.32
N PHE A 174 17.99 8.57 3.27
CA PHE A 174 16.79 8.92 2.50
C PHE A 174 15.57 9.22 3.38
N VAL A 175 15.23 8.32 4.30
CA VAL A 175 14.07 8.52 5.18
C VAL A 175 14.35 9.64 6.19
N SER A 176 15.57 9.72 6.73
CA SER A 176 15.94 10.76 7.69
C SER A 176 15.82 12.18 7.11
N GLU A 177 16.02 12.32 5.81
CA GLU A 177 15.94 13.59 5.08
C GLU A 177 14.52 14.03 4.73
N GLY A 178 13.52 13.15 4.88
CA GLY A 178 12.12 13.46 4.57
C GLY A 178 11.44 12.44 3.65
N GLY A 179 12.19 11.48 3.12
CA GLY A 179 11.66 10.43 2.26
C GLY A 179 10.65 9.51 2.95
N THR A 180 9.81 8.88 2.14
CA THR A 180 8.86 7.85 2.60
C THR A 180 9.30 6.47 2.12
N LEU A 181 9.53 5.53 3.04
CA LEU A 181 9.75 4.13 2.70
C LEU A 181 8.46 3.34 2.91
N VAL A 182 7.99 2.62 1.89
CA VAL A 182 6.82 1.73 1.99
C VAL A 182 7.29 0.28 1.82
N ALA A 183 7.08 -0.54 2.84
CA ALA A 183 7.54 -1.92 2.88
C ALA A 183 6.36 -2.89 2.94
N PHE A 184 6.35 -3.87 2.03
CA PHE A 184 5.29 -4.88 1.96
C PHE A 184 5.72 -6.17 2.67
N ASN A 185 4.85 -6.66 3.55
CA ASN A 185 4.91 -7.99 4.12
C ASN A 185 6.30 -8.35 4.69
N ALA A 186 7.08 -9.23 4.05
CA ALA A 186 8.43 -9.60 4.51
C ALA A 186 9.41 -8.42 4.51
N ALA A 187 9.27 -7.46 3.60
CA ALA A 187 10.09 -6.24 3.60
C ALA A 187 9.81 -5.36 4.82
N SER A 188 8.64 -5.47 5.44
CA SER A 188 8.37 -4.78 6.71
C SER A 188 9.28 -5.29 7.83
N LEU A 189 9.62 -6.58 7.82
CA LEU A 189 10.57 -7.16 8.79
C LEU A 189 12.00 -6.67 8.54
N PHE A 190 12.41 -6.56 7.27
CA PHE A 190 13.65 -5.89 6.89
C PHE A 190 13.70 -4.47 7.45
N ALA A 191 12.65 -3.67 7.21
CA ALA A 191 12.60 -2.28 7.70
C ALA A 191 12.67 -2.20 9.23
N ILE A 192 11.92 -3.05 9.95
CA ILE A 192 11.98 -3.12 11.43
C ILE A 192 13.42 -3.41 11.90
N ASN A 193 14.06 -4.42 11.33
CA ASN A 193 15.37 -4.89 11.76
C ASN A 193 16.50 -3.91 11.41
N GLN A 194 16.44 -3.32 10.23
CA GLN A 194 17.52 -2.49 9.67
C GLN A 194 17.46 -1.02 10.09
N PHE A 195 16.25 -0.52 10.40
CA PHE A 195 16.03 0.83 10.96
C PHE A 195 15.89 0.82 12.48
N LYS A 196 16.02 -0.36 13.12
CA LYS A 196 15.90 -0.55 14.57
C LYS A 196 14.59 0.03 15.13
N LEU A 197 13.49 -0.19 14.41
CA LEU A 197 12.20 0.39 14.78
C LEU A 197 11.71 -0.21 16.11
N PRO A 198 11.07 0.60 16.98
CA PRO A 198 10.45 0.14 18.23
C PRO A 198 9.14 -0.63 17.99
N ILE A 199 9.21 -1.65 17.14
CA ILE A 199 8.10 -2.50 16.70
C ILE A 199 8.57 -3.95 16.73
N ALA A 200 7.73 -4.87 17.18
CA ALA A 200 7.99 -6.30 17.14
C ALA A 200 7.01 -7.01 16.21
N ASN A 201 7.45 -8.11 15.57
CA ASN A 201 6.54 -9.03 14.92
C ASN A 201 5.87 -9.92 15.98
N ALA A 202 4.59 -9.71 16.21
CA ALA A 202 3.77 -10.45 17.17
C ALA A 202 3.67 -11.96 16.85
N LEU A 203 3.95 -12.34 15.61
CA LEU A 203 3.87 -13.72 15.12
C LEU A 203 5.24 -14.40 15.06
N ALA A 204 6.32 -13.72 15.46
CA ALA A 204 7.67 -14.26 15.42
C ALA A 204 7.82 -15.49 16.34
N GLY A 205 8.47 -16.54 15.82
CA GLY A 205 8.77 -17.76 16.59
C GLY A 205 7.57 -18.68 16.82
N LEU A 206 6.36 -18.33 16.38
CA LEU A 206 5.21 -19.22 16.44
C LEU A 206 5.36 -20.35 15.43
N ARG A 207 5.08 -21.57 15.88
CA ARG A 207 5.00 -22.74 15.00
C ARG A 207 3.69 -22.77 14.24
N ALA A 208 3.63 -23.54 13.16
CA ALA A 208 2.43 -23.66 12.33
C ALA A 208 1.19 -24.20 13.08
N ASP A 209 1.38 -25.03 14.11
CA ASP A 209 0.29 -25.50 14.99
C ASP A 209 -0.22 -24.41 15.95
N GLN A 210 0.59 -23.37 16.19
CA GLN A 210 0.24 -22.23 17.06
C GLN A 210 -0.34 -21.06 16.27
N PHE A 211 0.16 -20.81 15.06
CA PHE A 211 -0.38 -19.84 14.12
C PHE A 211 -0.07 -20.25 12.69
N PHE A 212 -1.09 -20.31 11.84
CA PHE A 212 -0.90 -20.52 10.41
C PHE A 212 -1.98 -19.78 9.63
N CYS A 213 -1.55 -18.94 8.69
CA CYS A 213 -2.40 -18.37 7.66
C CYS A 213 -1.60 -18.09 6.39
N SER A 214 -2.02 -18.73 5.31
CA SER A 214 -1.47 -18.58 3.97
C SER A 214 -2.65 -18.50 3.01
N GLY A 215 -2.75 -17.39 2.28
CA GLY A 215 -3.82 -17.12 1.33
C GLY A 215 -5.18 -16.87 1.99
N CYS A 216 -5.21 -16.25 3.18
CA CYS A 216 -6.47 -15.94 3.84
C CYS A 216 -6.91 -14.50 3.56
N LEU A 217 -8.21 -14.30 3.44
CA LEU A 217 -8.82 -12.98 3.50
C LEU A 217 -9.09 -12.65 4.97
N LEU A 218 -8.42 -11.62 5.47
CA LEU A 218 -8.56 -11.14 6.83
C LEU A 218 -9.21 -9.76 6.85
N THR A 219 -10.13 -9.55 7.78
CA THR A 219 -10.68 -8.22 8.06
C THR A 219 -9.70 -7.44 8.93
N VAL A 220 -9.48 -6.18 8.57
CA VAL A 220 -8.76 -5.19 9.38
C VAL A 220 -9.64 -3.95 9.58
N HIS A 221 -9.54 -3.35 10.74
CA HIS A 221 -10.19 -2.08 11.08
C HIS A 221 -9.21 -0.93 10.86
N ILE A 222 -9.65 0.15 10.22
CA ILE A 222 -8.88 1.38 10.01
C ILE A 222 -8.98 2.26 11.25
N GLU A 223 -7.84 2.62 11.84
CA GLU A 223 -7.80 3.31 13.14
C GLU A 223 -8.14 4.81 13.04
N ASP A 224 -7.78 5.43 11.92
CA ASP A 224 -7.99 6.86 11.67
C ASP A 224 -8.40 7.06 10.21
N GLU A 225 -9.69 7.22 9.96
CA GLU A 225 -10.24 7.47 8.62
C GLU A 225 -9.82 8.84 8.06
N LYS A 226 -9.37 9.76 8.91
CA LYS A 226 -8.90 11.09 8.48
C LYS A 226 -7.43 11.08 8.11
N ASN A 227 -6.71 9.98 8.34
CA ASN A 227 -5.30 9.88 7.98
C ASN A 227 -5.15 9.81 6.44
N PRO A 228 -4.34 10.69 5.82
CA PRO A 228 -4.15 10.69 4.38
C PRO A 228 -3.68 9.34 3.79
N LEU A 229 -2.97 8.52 4.57
CA LEU A 229 -2.49 7.19 4.16
C LEU A 229 -3.60 6.14 4.08
N THR A 230 -4.71 6.33 4.78
CA THR A 230 -5.85 5.41 4.81
C THR A 230 -7.11 5.98 4.16
N ALA A 231 -7.06 7.21 3.67
CA ALA A 231 -8.17 7.85 2.95
C ALA A 231 -8.70 6.98 1.80
N GLY A 232 -10.02 6.91 1.68
CA GLY A 232 -10.73 6.04 0.74
C GLY A 232 -10.79 4.55 1.11
N LEU A 233 -10.22 4.12 2.24
CA LEU A 233 -10.46 2.76 2.76
C LEU A 233 -11.78 2.73 3.55
N ALA A 234 -12.49 1.60 3.47
CA ALA A 234 -13.63 1.36 4.34
C ALA A 234 -13.16 1.09 5.78
N ALA A 235 -13.94 1.53 6.77
CA ALA A 235 -13.67 1.35 8.20
C ALA A 235 -13.23 -0.09 8.52
N ASP A 236 -13.94 -1.08 8.00
CA ASP A 236 -13.52 -2.47 7.97
C ASP A 236 -13.17 -2.86 6.53
N THR A 237 -11.91 -3.19 6.28
CA THR A 237 -11.37 -3.53 4.97
C THR A 237 -10.83 -4.96 4.97
N ILE A 238 -10.98 -5.67 3.84
CA ILE A 238 -10.39 -7.00 3.64
C ILE A 238 -8.99 -6.86 3.05
N VAL A 239 -8.02 -7.57 3.64
CA VAL A 239 -6.65 -7.71 3.14
C VAL A 239 -6.32 -9.17 2.86
N MET A 240 -5.43 -9.41 1.89
CA MET A 240 -4.87 -10.74 1.66
C MET A 240 -3.65 -10.96 2.55
N PHE A 241 -3.78 -11.89 3.51
CA PHE A 241 -2.68 -12.32 4.35
C PHE A 241 -2.04 -13.59 3.78
N GLU A 242 -0.75 -13.52 3.48
CA GLU A 242 0.05 -14.63 2.99
C GLU A 242 1.37 -14.69 3.76
N ARG A 243 1.43 -15.56 4.79
CA ARG A 243 2.61 -15.75 5.65
C ARG A 243 3.25 -14.41 6.07
N GLY A 244 2.39 -13.47 6.45
CA GLY A 244 2.78 -12.11 6.75
C GLY A 244 3.18 -11.88 8.20
N ALA A 245 3.27 -10.61 8.55
CA ALA A 245 3.58 -10.15 9.90
C ALA A 245 2.36 -9.46 10.51
N ALA A 246 2.31 -9.44 11.84
CA ALA A 246 1.44 -8.55 12.59
C ALA A 246 2.30 -7.85 13.65
N PHE A 247 1.96 -6.62 14.00
CA PHE A 247 2.88 -5.75 14.72
C PHE A 247 2.39 -5.44 16.13
N ASP A 248 3.33 -5.48 17.09
CA ASP A 248 3.20 -4.89 18.41
C ASP A 248 4.12 -3.66 18.49
N THR A 249 3.57 -2.49 18.78
CA THR A 249 4.34 -1.27 19.02
C THR A 249 4.88 -1.25 20.45
N LYS A 250 6.14 -0.85 20.66
CA LYS A 250 6.76 -0.69 21.98
C LYS A 250 6.43 0.68 22.59
N THR A 251 6.79 0.88 23.86
CA THR A 251 6.49 2.10 24.62
C THR A 251 7.13 3.36 24.05
N ASP A 252 8.28 3.24 23.41
CA ASP A 252 9.04 4.31 22.76
C ASP A 252 8.67 4.51 21.28
N PHE A 253 7.63 3.82 20.78
CA PHE A 253 7.15 3.96 19.42
C PHE A 253 6.62 5.37 19.13
N LYS A 254 7.09 5.94 18.02
CA LYS A 254 6.60 7.20 17.45
C LYS A 254 6.04 6.95 16.06
N GLY A 255 4.79 7.36 15.86
CA GLY A 255 4.07 7.18 14.61
C GLY A 255 2.59 6.87 14.84
N LYS A 256 1.97 6.22 13.87
CA LYS A 256 0.54 5.90 13.86
C LYS A 256 0.31 4.45 13.48
N VAL A 257 -0.59 3.78 14.20
CA VAL A 257 -1.16 2.52 13.69
C VAL A 257 -2.25 2.88 12.69
N LEU A 258 -2.16 2.34 11.48
CA LEU A 258 -3.07 2.65 10.39
C LEU A 258 -4.26 1.69 10.36
N ALA A 259 -4.00 0.41 10.64
CA ALA A 259 -5.02 -0.61 10.71
C ALA A 259 -4.68 -1.70 11.74
N ARG A 260 -5.70 -2.30 12.34
CA ARG A 260 -5.58 -3.44 13.26
C ARG A 260 -6.47 -4.60 12.86
N TYR A 261 -6.08 -5.80 13.25
CA TYR A 261 -7.03 -6.91 13.28
C TYR A 261 -8.06 -6.68 14.39
N PRO A 262 -9.34 -7.08 14.20
CA PRO A 262 -10.35 -7.02 15.24
C PRO A 262 -9.87 -7.58 16.57
N LYS A 263 -10.32 -6.95 17.65
CA LYS A 263 -10.14 -7.46 19.01
C LYS A 263 -11.25 -8.44 19.33
N GLU A 264 -10.93 -9.48 20.11
CA GLU A 264 -11.89 -10.42 20.71
C GLU A 264 -12.74 -11.21 19.70
N ARG A 265 -12.34 -11.21 18.43
CA ARG A 265 -12.95 -12.03 17.38
C ARG A 265 -11.94 -12.35 16.29
N SER A 266 -12.05 -13.54 15.72
CA SER A 266 -11.22 -13.97 14.59
C SER A 266 -11.35 -12.97 13.42
N PRO A 267 -10.22 -12.55 12.82
CA PRO A 267 -10.24 -11.70 11.62
C PRO A 267 -10.61 -12.47 10.35
N LEU A 268 -10.74 -13.79 10.39
CA LEU A 268 -10.94 -14.63 9.20
C LEU A 268 -12.25 -14.32 8.49
N ALA A 269 -12.16 -13.74 7.30
CA ALA A 269 -13.28 -13.62 6.37
C ALA A 269 -13.37 -14.83 5.44
N SER A 270 -12.24 -15.36 4.97
CA SER A 270 -12.17 -16.56 4.13
C SER A 270 -10.79 -17.21 4.15
N GLY A 271 -10.72 -18.53 3.96
CA GLY A 271 -9.49 -19.32 3.98
C GLY A 271 -9.34 -20.16 5.25
N TYR A 272 -8.10 -20.50 5.60
CA TYR A 272 -7.77 -21.29 6.79
C TYR A 272 -6.82 -20.53 7.70
N LEU A 273 -7.30 -20.18 8.89
CA LEU A 273 -6.53 -19.51 9.95
C LEU A 273 -6.49 -20.41 11.19
N ALA A 274 -5.30 -20.91 11.53
CA ALA A 274 -5.02 -21.54 12.81
C ALA A 274 -4.50 -20.50 13.81
N GLY A 275 -4.96 -20.57 15.06
CA GLY A 275 -4.55 -19.66 16.15
C GLY A 275 -4.97 -18.19 15.99
N PRO A 276 -6.25 -17.87 15.69
CA PRO A 276 -6.69 -16.49 15.48
C PRO A 276 -6.38 -15.55 16.66
N ASP A 277 -6.39 -16.07 17.89
CA ASP A 277 -6.05 -15.36 19.12
C ASP A 277 -4.64 -14.73 19.08
N ARG A 278 -3.72 -15.26 18.27
CA ARG A 278 -2.36 -14.74 18.13
C ARG A 278 -2.26 -13.46 17.32
N ILE A 279 -3.23 -13.20 16.44
CA ILE A 279 -3.24 -12.03 15.56
C ILE A 279 -4.30 -11.00 15.95
N GLU A 280 -5.29 -11.38 16.77
CA GLU A 280 -6.33 -10.48 17.28
C GLU A 280 -5.76 -9.24 17.98
N GLY A 281 -6.33 -8.07 17.65
CA GLY A 281 -5.92 -6.78 18.20
C GLY A 281 -4.53 -6.27 17.76
N LYS A 282 -3.72 -7.08 17.06
CA LYS A 282 -2.40 -6.68 16.55
C LYS A 282 -2.54 -5.69 15.41
N ALA A 283 -1.52 -4.86 15.24
CA ALA A 283 -1.49 -3.92 14.11
C ALA A 283 -1.20 -4.67 12.80
N ALA A 284 -2.02 -4.40 11.78
CA ALA A 284 -1.86 -4.93 10.43
C ALA A 284 -1.05 -3.98 9.53
N ALA A 285 -1.15 -2.67 9.80
CA ALA A 285 -0.41 -1.63 9.09
C ALA A 285 0.00 -0.51 10.06
N VAL A 286 1.24 -0.03 9.93
CA VAL A 286 1.82 0.99 10.82
C VAL A 286 2.61 2.00 10.00
N GLN A 287 2.53 3.28 10.36
CA GLN A 287 3.45 4.32 9.92
C GLN A 287 4.36 4.68 11.11
N ALA A 288 5.66 4.43 11.00
CA ALA A 288 6.66 4.84 11.96
C ALA A 288 7.29 6.17 11.55
N ASP A 289 7.54 7.07 12.50
CA ASP A 289 8.33 8.28 12.26
C ASP A 289 9.82 7.92 12.28
N TYR A 290 10.61 8.46 11.34
CA TYR A 290 12.05 8.23 11.30
C TYR A 290 12.78 9.45 10.73
N GLY A 291 13.56 10.14 11.56
CA GLY A 291 14.13 11.45 11.23
C GLY A 291 13.02 12.44 10.84
N LYS A 292 13.13 13.04 9.64
CA LYS A 292 12.10 13.94 9.08
C LYS A 292 11.05 13.21 8.23
N GLY A 293 11.33 11.98 7.83
CA GLY A 293 10.47 11.17 6.99
C GLY A 293 9.69 10.13 7.78
N ARG A 294 9.23 9.10 7.07
CA ARG A 294 8.38 8.04 7.64
C ARG A 294 8.57 6.71 6.95
N ILE A 295 8.26 5.64 7.67
CA ILE A 295 8.27 4.27 7.16
C ILE A 295 6.87 3.66 7.32
N VAL A 296 6.26 3.25 6.21
CA VAL A 296 4.97 2.56 6.19
C VAL A 296 5.22 1.06 6.09
N LEU A 297 4.81 0.33 7.12
CA LEU A 297 4.92 -1.12 7.24
C LEU A 297 3.55 -1.74 7.00
N LEU A 298 3.44 -2.61 6.01
CA LEU A 298 2.24 -3.38 5.74
C LEU A 298 2.52 -4.85 6.08
N GLY A 299 1.76 -5.44 6.99
CA GLY A 299 1.90 -6.84 7.42
C GLY A 299 1.33 -7.85 6.43
N PHE A 300 0.92 -7.37 5.26
CA PHE A 300 0.22 -8.09 4.22
C PHE A 300 0.66 -7.55 2.85
N LYS A 301 0.21 -8.20 1.78
CA LYS A 301 0.50 -7.79 0.40
C LYS A 301 -0.67 -6.95 -0.12
N PRO A 302 -0.57 -5.61 -0.17
CA PRO A 302 -1.72 -4.78 -0.53
C PRO A 302 -2.16 -5.03 -1.96
N GLN A 303 -1.24 -5.41 -2.85
CA GLN A 303 -1.52 -5.62 -4.26
C GLN A 303 -1.86 -7.08 -4.63
N TRP A 304 -1.58 -8.06 -3.76
CA TRP A 304 -1.57 -9.52 -4.01
C TRP A 304 -2.03 -9.96 -5.40
N ARG A 305 -1.06 -10.18 -6.30
CA ARG A 305 -1.28 -10.69 -7.67
C ARG A 305 -2.34 -9.91 -8.46
N GLY A 306 -2.48 -8.62 -8.18
CA GLY A 306 -3.49 -7.75 -8.75
C GLY A 306 -4.94 -8.03 -8.34
N GLN A 307 -5.19 -8.77 -7.25
CA GLN A 307 -6.55 -9.16 -6.84
C GLN A 307 -7.10 -8.33 -5.68
N SER A 308 -6.24 -7.82 -4.79
CA SER A 308 -6.65 -7.16 -3.55
C SER A 308 -7.00 -5.67 -3.74
N HIS A 309 -7.93 -5.37 -4.66
CA HIS A 309 -8.29 -4.00 -5.04
C HIS A 309 -8.67 -3.09 -3.86
N ALA A 310 -9.32 -3.64 -2.82
CA ALA A 310 -9.69 -2.87 -1.63
C ALA A 310 -8.46 -2.34 -0.87
N ALA A 311 -7.34 -3.07 -0.90
CA ALA A 311 -6.14 -2.76 -0.13
C ALA A 311 -5.14 -1.86 -0.89
N TYR A 312 -5.39 -1.49 -2.15
CA TYR A 312 -4.41 -0.68 -2.92
C TYR A 312 -4.16 0.71 -2.31
N LYS A 313 -5.15 1.29 -1.63
CA LYS A 313 -5.02 2.63 -1.03
C LYS A 313 -3.97 2.68 0.06
N PHE A 314 -3.67 1.56 0.73
CA PHE A 314 -2.58 1.51 1.71
C PHE A 314 -1.22 1.93 1.14
N PHE A 315 -1.02 1.87 -0.18
CA PHE A 315 0.21 2.33 -0.81
C PHE A 315 0.00 3.40 -1.90
N PHE A 316 -1.15 3.43 -2.60
CA PHE A 316 -1.44 4.52 -3.55
C PHE A 316 -1.45 5.89 -2.87
N ASN A 317 -1.93 5.95 -1.62
CA ASN A 317 -1.95 7.19 -0.85
C ASN A 317 -0.55 7.72 -0.51
N ALA A 318 0.50 6.92 -0.65
CA ALA A 318 1.89 7.32 -0.42
C ALA A 318 2.56 7.91 -1.68
N PHE A 319 1.83 8.09 -2.78
CA PHE A 319 2.36 8.55 -4.07
C PHE A 319 1.95 9.96 -4.46
N TYR A 320 1.23 10.66 -3.58
CA TYR A 320 0.86 12.06 -3.77
C TYR A 320 1.38 12.92 -2.64
N GLY A 321 1.93 14.08 -3.02
CA GLY A 321 2.23 15.17 -2.11
C GLY A 321 1.13 16.22 -2.16
N GLU A 322 0.95 16.92 -1.04
CA GLU A 322 0.22 18.20 -0.98
C GLU A 322 1.15 19.38 -1.30
#